data_AF-A0A2D6MFQ9-F1
#
_entry.id   AF-A0A2D6MFQ9-F1
#
_cell.length_a   1.000
_cell.length_b   1.000
_cell.length_c   1.000
_cell.angle_alpha   90.00
_cell.angle_beta   90.00
_cell.angle_gamma   90.00
#
_symmetry.space_group_name_H-M   'P 1'
#
loop_
_entity.id
_entity.type
_entity.pdbx_description
1 polymer ?
#
loop_
_entity_poly.entity_id
_entity_poly.type
_entity_poly.pdbx_seq_one_letter_code
_entity_poly.pdbx_strand_id
1 'polypeptide(L)'
;MKNETQHHSGYVSKANVIHKCMATYLDTFSNMPPEWYINSVYYSCNRKGFKPSRIDIAKYFMLYRPEWRGKVLLQDGSEFFLI
;
A
#
# COMPACT_ATOMS: atom_id res chain seq x y z
N MET A 1 -20.75 1.35 -22.37
CA MET A 1 -19.60 1.46 -21.44
C MET A 1 -20.11 1.16 -20.05
N LYS A 2 -19.63 0.08 -19.40
CA LYS A 2 -19.96 -0.19 -18.00
C LYS A 2 -19.25 0.86 -17.16
N ASN A 3 -20.00 1.81 -16.60
CA ASN A 3 -19.51 2.64 -15.52
C ASN A 3 -19.24 1.71 -14.34
N GLU A 4 -17.98 1.37 -14.13
CA GLU A 4 -17.52 0.83 -12.85
C GLU A 4 -17.72 1.94 -11.81
N THR A 5 -18.94 2.05 -11.29
CA THR A 5 -19.24 2.84 -10.10
C THR A 5 -18.27 2.38 -9.03
N GLN A 6 -17.27 3.21 -8.73
CA GLN A 6 -16.44 3.04 -7.54
C GLN A 6 -17.40 2.88 -6.36
N HIS A 7 -17.49 1.67 -5.81
CA HIS A 7 -18.36 1.34 -4.67
C HIS A 7 -18.02 2.15 -3.40
N HIS A 8 -16.96 2.96 -3.44
CA HIS A 8 -16.46 3.76 -2.34
C HIS A 8 -16.26 5.22 -2.76
N SER A 9 -17.34 6.01 -2.69
CA SER A 9 -17.37 7.44 -2.98
C SER A 9 -16.52 8.32 -2.04
N GLY A 10 -15.91 7.74 -0.99
CA GLY A 10 -15.09 8.45 0.01
C GLY A 10 -13.58 8.49 -0.29
N TYR A 11 -13.15 8.03 -1.47
CA TYR A 11 -11.75 8.03 -1.88
C TYR A 11 -11.48 9.11 -2.93
N VAL A 12 -10.62 10.06 -2.57
CA VAL A 12 -10.35 11.26 -3.40
C VAL A 12 -9.21 11.00 -4.40
N SER A 13 -8.28 10.08 -4.10
CA SER A 13 -7.14 9.76 -4.97
C SER A 13 -6.49 8.43 -4.59
N LYS A 14 -5.62 7.91 -5.47
CA LYS A 14 -4.78 6.73 -5.19
C LYS A 14 -3.95 6.90 -3.91
N ALA A 15 -3.31 8.06 -3.75
CA ALA A 15 -2.53 8.41 -2.56
C ALA A 15 -3.39 8.39 -1.27
N ASN A 16 -4.61 8.93 -1.34
CA ASN A 16 -5.54 8.92 -0.22
C ASN A 16 -5.92 7.49 0.20
N VAL A 17 -6.17 6.60 -0.78
CA VAL A 17 -6.51 5.20 -0.47
C VAL A 17 -5.33 4.46 0.17
N ILE A 18 -4.11 4.66 -0.36
CA ILE A 18 -2.88 4.10 0.22
C ILE A 18 -2.72 4.59 1.66
N HIS A 19 -2.80 5.90 1.87
CA HIS A 19 -2.71 6.53 3.21
C HIS A 19 -3.72 5.92 4.19
N LYS A 20 -5.01 5.91 3.84
CA LYS A 20 -6.07 5.38 4.70
C LYS A 20 -5.83 3.90 5.02
N CYS A 21 -5.50 3.08 4.02
CA CYS A 21 -5.23 1.67 4.23
C CYS A 21 -3.99 1.45 5.11
N MET A 22 -2.89 2.18 4.86
CA MET A 22 -1.64 2.06 5.61
C MET A 22 -1.86 2.45 7.08
N ALA A 23 -2.50 3.59 7.33
CA ALA A 23 -2.81 4.05 8.67
C ALA A 23 -3.66 3.02 9.45
N THR A 24 -4.71 2.48 8.84
CA THR A 24 -5.52 1.43 9.46
C THR A 24 -4.69 0.19 9.81
N TYR A 25 -3.85 -0.31 8.90
CA TYR A 25 -3.06 -1.51 9.17
C TYR A 25 -2.00 -1.29 10.24
N LEU A 26 -1.32 -0.14 10.27
CA LEU A 26 -0.32 0.18 11.29
C LEU A 26 -0.95 0.35 12.69
N ASP A 27 -2.16 0.91 12.76
CA ASP A 27 -2.91 1.06 14.01
C ASP A 27 -3.43 -0.28 14.54
N THR A 28 -3.91 -1.15 13.63
CA THR A 28 -4.48 -2.46 14.02
C THR A 28 -3.41 -3.52 14.29
N PHE A 29 -2.29 -3.48 13.55
CA PHE A 29 -1.22 -4.48 13.65
C PHE A 29 0.11 -3.77 13.84
N SER A 30 0.74 -3.93 15.00
CA SER A 30 1.96 -3.19 15.37
C SER A 30 3.28 -3.86 14.99
N ASN A 31 3.30 -5.20 14.89
CA ASN A 31 4.52 -6.01 14.79
C ASN A 31 4.58 -6.92 13.56
N MET A 32 3.99 -6.50 12.43
CA MET A 32 4.08 -7.26 11.19
C MET A 32 5.35 -6.90 10.41
N PRO A 33 5.88 -7.80 9.57
CA PRO A 33 7.00 -7.46 8.70
C PRO A 33 6.58 -6.47 7.60
N PRO A 34 7.50 -5.65 7.06
CA PRO A 34 7.21 -4.65 6.01
C PRO A 34 6.45 -5.21 4.81
N GLU A 35 6.84 -6.39 4.33
CA GLU A 35 6.19 -7.05 3.20
C GLU A 35 4.70 -7.32 3.46
N TRP A 36 4.35 -7.66 4.70
CA TRP A 36 2.96 -7.90 5.08
C TRP A 36 2.13 -6.62 4.96
N TYR A 37 2.63 -5.48 5.41
CA TYR A 37 1.93 -4.20 5.27
C TYR A 37 1.77 -3.81 3.80
N ILE A 38 2.86 -3.91 3.01
CA ILE A 38 2.87 -3.54 1.60
C ILE A 38 1.85 -4.38 0.82
N ASN A 39 1.85 -5.70 1.02
CA ASN A 39 0.91 -6.60 0.35
C ASN A 39 -0.53 -6.38 0.82
N SER A 40 -0.75 -6.17 2.12
CA SER A 40 -2.09 -5.93 2.67
C SER A 40 -2.71 -4.65 2.13
N VAL A 41 -1.93 -3.56 2.07
CA VAL A 41 -2.35 -2.29 1.45
C VAL A 41 -2.58 -2.48 -0.05
N TYR A 42 -1.71 -3.20 -0.75
CA TYR A 42 -1.85 -3.47 -2.19
C TYR A 42 -3.18 -4.17 -2.50
N TYR A 43 -3.49 -5.27 -1.83
CA TYR A 43 -4.74 -5.99 -2.05
C TYR A 43 -5.95 -5.15 -1.62
N SER A 44 -5.85 -4.40 -0.53
CA SER A 44 -6.92 -3.54 -0.04
C SER A 44 -7.25 -2.41 -1.02
N CYS A 45 -6.24 -1.79 -1.65
CA CYS A 45 -6.41 -0.78 -2.69
C CYS A 45 -7.04 -1.37 -3.96
N ASN A 46 -6.56 -2.54 -4.41
CA ASN A 46 -7.09 -3.20 -5.61
C ASN A 46 -8.57 -3.56 -5.47
N ARG A 47 -9.00 -4.06 -4.31
CA ARG A 47 -10.43 -4.32 -4.04
C ARG A 47 -11.30 -3.07 -4.10
N LYS A 48 -10.71 -1.88 -3.95
CA LYS A 48 -11.39 -0.58 -4.00
C LYS A 48 -11.36 0.06 -5.40
N GLY A 49 -10.87 -0.67 -6.41
CA GLY A 49 -10.74 -0.19 -7.78
C GLY A 49 -9.51 0.68 -8.03
N PHE A 50 -8.60 0.80 -7.07
CA PHE A 50 -7.35 1.53 -7.22
C PHE A 50 -6.20 0.55 -7.49
N LYS A 51 -5.43 0.78 -8.56
CA LYS A 51 -4.30 -0.06 -8.95
C LYS A 51 -2.95 0.65 -8.65
N PRO A 52 -2.50 0.72 -7.38
CA PRO A 52 -1.16 1.19 -7.06
C PRO A 52 -0.11 0.11 -7.35
N SER A 53 1.13 0.52 -7.63
CA SER A 53 2.27 -0.40 -7.61
C SER A 53 2.66 -0.71 -6.17
N ARG A 54 3.32 -1.86 -5.92
CA ARG A 54 3.85 -2.15 -4.59
C ARG A 54 4.96 -1.18 -4.20
N ILE A 55 5.74 -0.70 -5.18
CA ILE A 55 6.78 0.32 -5.01
C ILE A 55 6.19 1.62 -4.47
N ASP A 56 5.06 2.08 -5.02
CA ASP A 56 4.41 3.29 -4.51
C ASP A 56 4.00 3.11 -3.04
N ILE A 57 3.39 1.97 -2.71
CA ILE A 57 2.99 1.64 -1.34
C ILE A 57 4.21 1.58 -0.41
N ALA A 58 5.31 0.99 -0.86
CA ALA A 58 6.56 0.92 -0.11
C ALA A 58 7.14 2.31 0.20
N LYS A 59 7.09 3.25 -0.75
CA LYS A 59 7.46 4.65 -0.52
C LYS A 59 6.62 5.27 0.59
N TYR A 60 5.30 5.04 0.58
CA TYR A 60 4.43 5.49 1.68
C TYR A 60 4.76 4.79 3.00
N PHE A 61 5.00 3.48 3.00
CA PHE A 61 5.37 2.73 4.19
C PHE A 61 6.60 3.34 4.89
N MET A 62 7.63 3.71 4.13
CA MET A 62 8.83 4.36 4.68
C MET A 62 8.57 5.73 5.33
N LEU A 63 7.50 6.44 4.93
CA LEU A 63 7.13 7.70 5.60
C LEU A 63 6.57 7.44 7.00
N TYR A 64 5.89 6.31 7.20
CA TYR A 64 5.35 5.92 8.51
C TYR A 64 6.36 5.18 9.38
N ARG A 65 7.23 4.39 8.75
CA ARG A 65 8.17 3.48 9.41
C ARG A 65 9.59 3.69 8.86
N PRO A 66 10.17 4.88 9.06
CA PRO A 66 11.46 5.25 8.46
C PRO A 66 12.62 4.37 8.92
N GLU A 67 12.47 3.66 10.04
CA GLU A 67 13.49 2.73 10.55
C GLU A 67 13.76 1.54 9.62
N TRP A 68 12.88 1.27 8.66
CA TRP A 68 13.02 0.19 7.66
C TRP A 68 13.71 0.62 6.36
N ARG A 69 14.03 1.90 6.22
CA ARG A 69 14.68 2.42 5.02
C ARG A 69 16.04 1.75 4.77
N GLY A 70 16.25 1.25 3.56
CA GLY A 70 17.44 0.54 3.11
C GLY A 70 17.59 -0.86 3.71
N LYS A 71 16.56 -1.43 4.34
CA LYS A 71 16.63 -2.71 5.06
C LYS A 71 15.75 -3.80 4.47
N VAL A 72 14.88 -3.45 3.52
CA VAL A 72 13.90 -4.40 2.97
C VAL A 72 14.13 -4.55 1.48
N LEU A 73 14.31 -5.78 1.03
CA LEU A 73 14.29 -6.11 -0.38
C LEU A 73 12.86 -6.51 -0.76
N LEU A 74 12.21 -5.68 -1.58
CA LEU A 74 10.87 -5.94 -2.09
C LEU A 74 10.97 -6.54 -3.49
N GLN A 75 10.27 -7.64 -3.73
CA GLN A 75 10.08 -8.20 -5.07
C GLN A 75 8.75 -7.72 -5.66
N ASP A 76 8.76 -7.15 -6.87
CA ASP A 76 7.56 -6.86 -7.64
C ASP A 76 7.69 -7.46 -9.05
N GLY A 77 7.03 -8.60 -9.27
CA GLY A 77 7.23 -9.39 -10.48
C GLY A 77 8.65 -9.97 -10.56
N SER A 78 9.38 -9.64 -11.63
CA SER A 78 10.78 -10.04 -11.82
C SER A 78 11.79 -9.04 -11.24
N GLU A 79 11.33 -7.89 -10.73
CA GLU A 79 12.19 -6.81 -10.27
C GLU A 79 12.33 -6.83 -8.75
N PHE A 80 13.52 -6.46 -8.27
CA PHE A 80 13.83 -6.32 -6.86
C PHE A 80 14.23 -4.88 -6.54
N PHE A 81 13.69 -4.35 -5.45
CA PHE A 81 13.95 -2.98 -5.01
C PHE A 81 14.38 -2.98 -3.55
N LEU A 82 15.48 -2.30 -3.26
CA LEU A 82 15.81 -1.96 -1.89
C LEU A 82 15.00 -0.73 -1.50
N ILE A 83 14.17 -0.88 -0.47
CA ILE A 83 13.41 0.21 0.14
C ILE A 83 13.98 0.50 1.52
#